data_AF-B7PQQ5-F1
#
_entry.id   AF-B7PQQ5-F1
#
_cell.length_a   1.000
_cell.length_b   1.000
_cell.length_c   1.000
_cell.angle_alpha   90.00
_cell.angle_beta   90.00
_cell.angle_gamma   90.00
#
_symmetry.space_group_name_H-M   'P 1'
#
loop_
_entity.id
_entity.type
_entity.pdbx_description
1 polymer ?
#
loop_
_entity_poly.entity_id
_entity_poly.type
_entity_poly.pdbx_seq_one_letter_code
_entity_poly.pdbx_strand_id
1 'polypeptide(L)'
;GTENDLRASSESSTHLVHSEMTNQSETSMRLSMRLGDLANPWLYLMILSGVTGHFTHNVFLTTIIDFSLDQGVSLDEGTSIIAYSSIPDLVGGLGLPILADKGFLGRGSLVMCSHFLLGLFMIVLPKSSSFLSILSVSLCVVMLVACVINMKTVLMADHLGIEMVSFAIGLSGLVILPLLLSNPLIVGFFRDHLGAYDNLYRVLGGFNCLVGFIFFVPVCSQDLRRNGRTPIE
;
A
#
# COMPACT_ATOMS: atom_id res chain seq x y z
N GLY A 1 65.04 -8.05 17.63
CA GLY A 1 64.07 -7.05 17.15
C GLY A 1 63.24 -7.63 16.04
N THR A 2 63.87 -7.91 14.90
CA THR A 2 63.25 -8.39 13.65
C THR A 2 62.33 -9.61 13.77
N GLU A 3 62.67 -10.62 14.58
CA GLU A 3 61.87 -11.86 14.67
C GLU A 3 60.55 -11.69 15.45
N ASN A 4 60.53 -10.81 16.46
CA ASN A 4 59.31 -10.47 17.20
C ASN A 4 58.39 -9.54 16.40
N ASP A 5 58.96 -8.62 15.61
CA ASP A 5 58.20 -7.73 14.74
C ASP A 5 57.51 -8.50 13.58
N LEU A 6 58.19 -9.52 13.04
CA LEU A 6 57.61 -10.44 12.05
C LEU A 6 56.45 -11.28 12.62
N ARG A 7 56.57 -11.74 13.86
CA ARG A 7 55.52 -12.50 14.55
C ARG A 7 54.29 -11.66 14.86
N ALA A 8 54.48 -10.44 15.38
CA ALA A 8 53.39 -9.50 15.66
C ALA A 8 52.66 -9.07 14.37
N SER A 9 53.38 -8.88 13.27
CA SER A 9 52.79 -8.56 11.96
C SER A 9 52.00 -9.75 11.39
N SER A 10 52.51 -10.97 11.55
CA SER A 10 51.81 -12.19 11.15
C SER A 10 50.53 -12.42 11.95
N GLU A 11 50.57 -12.24 13.28
CA GLU A 11 49.41 -12.42 14.16
C GLU A 11 48.31 -11.38 13.89
N SER A 12 48.69 -10.11 13.71
CA SER A 12 47.78 -9.03 13.33
C SER A 12 47.12 -9.30 11.98
N SER A 13 47.89 -9.77 10.99
CA SER A 13 47.37 -10.14 9.66
C SER A 13 46.39 -11.30 9.73
N THR A 14 46.67 -12.35 10.52
CA THR A 14 45.72 -13.45 10.73
C THR A 14 44.45 -13.03 11.45
N HIS A 15 44.54 -12.09 12.40
CA HIS A 15 43.38 -11.62 13.15
C HIS A 15 42.47 -10.72 12.30
N LEU A 16 43.05 -9.90 11.42
CA LEU A 16 42.32 -9.10 10.44
C LEU A 16 41.60 -9.99 9.42
N VAL A 17 42.31 -10.99 8.87
CA VAL A 17 41.76 -11.95 7.90
C VAL A 17 40.64 -12.80 8.52
N HIS A 18 40.77 -13.19 9.79
CA HIS A 18 39.70 -13.91 10.51
C HIS A 18 38.48 -13.01 10.76
N SER A 19 38.68 -11.76 11.18
CA SER A 19 37.60 -10.79 11.39
C SER A 19 36.84 -10.48 10.09
N GLU A 20 37.54 -10.30 8.98
CA GLU A 20 36.94 -10.08 7.65
C GLU A 20 36.14 -11.30 7.18
N MET A 21 36.68 -12.53 7.32
CA MET A 21 35.94 -13.75 6.97
C MET A 21 34.70 -13.96 7.82
N THR A 22 34.76 -13.65 9.13
CA THR A 22 33.62 -13.80 10.03
C THR A 22 32.53 -12.78 9.69
N ASN A 23 32.92 -11.54 9.42
CA ASN A 23 32.00 -10.46 9.02
C ASN A 23 31.38 -10.73 7.63
N GLN A 24 32.15 -11.27 6.69
CA GLN A 24 31.65 -11.65 5.36
C GLN A 24 30.70 -12.86 5.41
N SER A 25 30.96 -13.83 6.30
CA SER A 25 30.08 -14.98 6.56
C SER A 25 28.77 -14.55 7.24
N GLU A 26 28.84 -13.68 8.26
CA GLU A 26 27.64 -13.09 8.87
C GLU A 26 26.85 -12.24 7.86
N THR A 27 27.54 -11.45 7.04
CA THR A 27 26.89 -10.61 6.03
C THR A 27 26.18 -11.45 4.97
N SER A 28 26.82 -12.51 4.48
CA SER A 28 26.22 -13.42 3.50
C SER A 28 25.07 -14.26 4.08
N MET A 29 25.16 -14.66 5.36
CA MET A 29 24.09 -15.35 6.08
C MET A 29 22.91 -14.43 6.39
N ARG A 30 23.16 -13.17 6.77
CA ARG A 30 22.10 -12.15 6.93
C ARG A 30 21.46 -11.81 5.59
N LEU A 31 22.24 -11.77 4.51
CA LEU A 31 21.70 -11.58 3.16
C LEU A 31 20.81 -12.76 2.74
N SER A 32 21.25 -14.00 2.96
CA SER A 32 20.49 -15.19 2.57
C SER A 32 19.19 -15.35 3.37
N MET A 33 19.18 -15.01 4.67
CA MET A 33 17.94 -14.90 5.46
C MET A 33 17.01 -13.82 4.89
N ARG A 34 17.51 -12.61 4.59
CA ARG A 34 16.70 -11.54 3.98
C ARG A 34 16.17 -11.89 2.59
N LEU A 35 16.94 -12.65 1.81
CA LEU A 35 16.51 -13.21 0.52
C LEU A 35 15.41 -14.27 0.68
N GLY A 36 15.40 -15.02 1.80
CA GLY A 36 14.31 -15.92 2.17
C GLY A 36 13.01 -15.17 2.49
N ASP A 37 13.11 -14.06 3.20
CA ASP A 37 11.96 -13.20 3.51
C ASP A 37 11.38 -12.50 2.27
N LEU A 38 12.24 -12.20 1.28
CA LEU A 38 11.83 -11.71 -0.03
C LEU A 38 10.94 -12.71 -0.79
N ALA A 39 11.07 -14.02 -0.53
CA ALA A 39 10.22 -15.04 -1.13
C ALA A 39 8.83 -15.16 -0.45
N ASN A 40 8.57 -14.39 0.62
CA ASN A 40 7.31 -14.46 1.34
C ASN A 40 6.17 -13.84 0.51
N PRO A 41 5.10 -14.60 0.17
CA PRO A 41 3.98 -14.08 -0.63
C PRO A 41 3.28 -12.88 0.00
N TRP A 42 3.31 -12.75 1.33
CA TRP A 42 2.73 -11.60 2.03
C TRP A 42 3.44 -10.28 1.69
N LEU A 43 4.75 -10.30 1.44
CA LEU A 43 5.51 -9.11 1.03
C LEU A 43 4.93 -8.54 -0.27
N TYR A 44 4.80 -9.38 -1.29
CA TYR A 44 4.30 -8.98 -2.61
C TYR A 44 2.86 -8.49 -2.55
N LEU A 45 2.01 -9.13 -1.74
CA LEU A 45 0.62 -8.70 -1.54
C LEU A 45 0.53 -7.30 -0.93
N MET A 46 1.36 -7.01 0.09
CA MET A 46 1.38 -5.69 0.72
C MET A 46 1.96 -4.61 -0.21
N ILE A 47 2.98 -4.94 -1.00
CA ILE A 47 3.52 -4.04 -2.03
C ILE A 47 2.44 -3.74 -3.07
N LEU A 48 1.75 -4.77 -3.60
CA LEU A 48 0.69 -4.61 -4.58
C LEU A 48 -0.46 -3.74 -4.07
N SER A 49 -0.95 -4.01 -2.85
CA SER A 49 -2.00 -3.19 -2.21
C SER A 49 -1.54 -1.75 -1.99
N GLY A 50 -0.31 -1.55 -1.51
CA GLY A 50 0.27 -0.23 -1.29
C GLY A 50 0.40 0.58 -2.58
N VAL A 51 1.00 -0.01 -3.62
CA VAL A 51 1.15 0.61 -4.94
C VAL A 51 -0.22 0.98 -5.51
N THR A 52 -1.18 0.07 -5.44
CA THR A 52 -2.55 0.31 -5.92
C THR A 52 -3.24 1.43 -5.16
N GLY A 53 -3.17 1.42 -3.82
CA GLY A 53 -3.80 2.43 -2.97
C GLY A 53 -3.21 3.82 -3.20
N HIS A 54 -1.88 3.95 -3.20
CA HIS A 54 -1.21 5.22 -3.45
C HIS A 54 -1.42 5.74 -4.88
N PHE A 55 -1.38 4.86 -5.89
CA PHE A 55 -1.66 5.25 -7.27
C PHE A 55 -3.11 5.74 -7.41
N THR A 56 -4.06 5.00 -6.84
CA THR A 56 -5.49 5.39 -6.82
C THR A 56 -5.69 6.73 -6.14
N HIS A 57 -5.05 6.96 -4.99
CA HIS A 57 -5.10 8.23 -4.27
C HIS A 57 -4.59 9.39 -5.13
N ASN A 58 -3.44 9.19 -5.78
CA ASN A 58 -2.80 10.23 -6.59
C ASN A 58 -3.65 10.58 -7.81
N VAL A 59 -4.10 9.59 -8.58
CA VAL A 59 -5.01 9.78 -9.72
C VAL A 59 -6.26 10.54 -9.27
N PHE A 60 -6.88 10.11 -8.18
CA PHE A 60 -8.10 10.72 -7.66
C PHE A 60 -7.89 12.21 -7.33
N LEU A 61 -6.87 12.56 -6.53
CA LEU A 61 -6.60 13.96 -6.17
C LEU A 61 -6.26 14.84 -7.38
N THR A 62 -5.59 14.29 -8.40
CA THR A 62 -5.24 15.04 -9.60
C THR A 62 -6.40 15.24 -10.58
N THR A 63 -7.43 14.39 -10.54
CA THR A 63 -8.51 14.37 -11.56
C THR A 63 -9.88 14.75 -11.02
N ILE A 64 -10.07 14.81 -9.69
CA ILE A 64 -11.39 15.04 -9.09
C ILE A 64 -11.96 16.43 -9.39
N ILE A 65 -11.11 17.47 -9.46
CA ILE A 65 -11.55 18.82 -9.82
C ILE A 65 -12.02 18.84 -11.27
N ASP A 66 -11.20 18.34 -12.20
CA ASP A 66 -11.53 18.28 -13.62
C ASP A 66 -12.80 17.47 -13.88
N PHE A 67 -12.95 16.33 -13.18
CA PHE A 67 -14.18 15.53 -13.22
C PHE A 67 -15.40 16.30 -12.70
N SER A 68 -15.25 17.06 -11.61
CA SER A 68 -16.36 17.86 -11.06
C SER A 68 -16.80 18.94 -12.03
N LEU A 69 -15.84 19.60 -12.70
CA LEU A 69 -16.11 20.58 -13.75
C LEU A 69 -16.85 19.96 -14.95
N ASP A 70 -16.44 18.76 -15.38
CA ASP A 70 -17.11 18.02 -16.47
C ASP A 70 -18.58 17.66 -16.12
N GLN A 71 -18.91 17.49 -14.84
CA GLN A 71 -20.29 17.27 -14.37
C GLN A 71 -21.11 18.56 -14.22
N GLY A 72 -20.53 19.73 -14.51
CA GLY A 72 -21.19 21.03 -14.42
C GLY A 72 -21.17 21.65 -13.02
N VAL A 73 -20.33 21.14 -12.10
CA VAL A 73 -20.09 21.72 -10.78
C VAL A 73 -19.15 22.93 -10.92
N SER A 74 -19.30 23.94 -10.07
CA SER A 74 -18.42 25.11 -10.11
C SER A 74 -16.99 24.78 -9.66
N LEU A 75 -16.01 25.59 -10.10
CA LEU A 75 -14.62 25.42 -9.69
C LEU A 75 -14.45 25.54 -8.17
N ASP A 76 -15.17 26.47 -7.53
CA ASP A 76 -15.12 26.69 -6.07
C ASP A 76 -15.59 25.45 -5.29
N GLU A 77 -16.71 24.86 -5.72
CA GLU A 77 -17.23 23.60 -5.17
C GLU A 77 -16.26 22.44 -5.42
N GLY A 78 -15.70 22.31 -6.63
CA GLY A 78 -14.70 21.27 -6.95
C GLY A 78 -13.45 21.37 -6.07
N THR A 79 -12.96 22.58 -5.83
CA THR A 79 -11.79 22.82 -4.96
C THR A 79 -12.12 22.50 -3.49
N SER A 80 -13.36 22.77 -3.07
CA SER A 80 -13.85 22.45 -1.73
C SER A 80 -13.85 20.95 -1.45
N ILE A 81 -14.01 20.08 -2.47
CA ILE A 81 -13.90 18.62 -2.31
C ILE A 81 -12.54 18.23 -1.75
N ILE A 82 -11.45 18.81 -2.27
CA ILE A 82 -10.09 18.53 -1.79
C ILE A 82 -9.92 19.03 -0.35
N ALA A 83 -10.41 20.23 -0.05
CA ALA A 83 -10.33 20.80 1.29
C ALA A 83 -11.06 19.93 2.34
N TYR A 84 -12.29 19.48 2.03
CA TYR A 84 -13.04 18.60 2.93
C TYR A 84 -12.47 17.19 3.03
N SER A 85 -11.73 16.73 2.02
CA SER A 85 -11.12 15.40 2.00
C SER A 85 -10.04 15.20 3.06
N SER A 86 -9.48 16.26 3.65
CA SER A 86 -8.47 16.15 4.71
C SER A 86 -9.00 15.48 5.99
N ILE A 87 -10.27 15.69 6.35
CA ILE A 87 -10.85 15.08 7.56
C ILE A 87 -11.02 13.56 7.39
N PRO A 88 -11.69 13.05 6.34
CA PRO A 88 -11.75 11.62 6.08
C PRO A 88 -10.39 10.97 5.88
N ASP A 89 -9.40 11.68 5.32
CA ASP A 89 -8.05 11.15 5.17
C ASP A 89 -7.41 10.84 6.54
N LEU A 90 -7.51 11.78 7.48
CA LEU A 90 -7.10 11.59 8.88
C LEU A 90 -7.89 10.47 9.57
N VAL A 91 -9.23 10.49 9.45
CA VAL A 91 -10.11 9.50 10.09
C VAL A 91 -9.87 8.11 9.52
N GLY A 92 -9.65 7.99 8.22
CA GLY A 92 -9.35 6.73 7.54
C GLY A 92 -7.97 6.20 7.89
N GLY A 93 -6.98 7.08 8.01
CA GLY A 93 -5.61 6.71 8.33
C GLY A 93 -5.37 6.34 9.80
N LEU A 94 -6.10 6.94 10.73
CA LEU A 94 -5.95 6.68 12.18
C LEU A 94 -7.14 5.92 12.77
N GLY A 95 -8.35 6.36 12.48
CA GLY A 95 -9.57 5.85 13.12
C GLY A 95 -9.89 4.40 12.75
N LEU A 96 -9.90 4.08 11.46
CA LEU A 96 -10.21 2.72 10.99
C LEU A 96 -9.16 1.68 11.43
N PRO A 97 -7.84 1.98 11.40
CA PRO A 97 -6.82 1.10 11.98
C PRO A 97 -6.98 0.84 13.47
N ILE A 98 -7.20 1.90 14.27
CA ILE A 98 -7.43 1.78 15.71
C ILE A 98 -8.70 0.96 16.00
N LEU A 99 -9.74 1.10 15.18
CA LEU A 99 -10.98 0.33 15.34
C LEU A 99 -10.76 -1.17 15.10
N ALA A 100 -9.94 -1.54 14.12
CA ALA A 100 -9.54 -2.94 13.92
C ALA A 100 -8.63 -3.46 15.03
N ASP A 101 -7.75 -2.61 15.59
CA ASP A 101 -6.90 -2.99 16.72
C ASP A 101 -7.70 -3.26 18.01
N LYS A 102 -8.89 -2.66 18.15
CA LYS A 102 -9.83 -2.97 19.24
C LYS A 102 -10.55 -4.33 19.08
N GLY A 103 -10.24 -5.10 18.04
CA GLY A 103 -10.72 -6.47 17.85
C GLY A 103 -12.08 -6.59 17.16
N PHE A 104 -12.64 -5.50 16.63
CA PHE A 104 -13.92 -5.55 15.92
C PHE A 104 -13.82 -6.30 14.58
N LEU A 105 -12.74 -6.11 13.82
CA LEU A 105 -12.51 -6.75 12.52
C LEU A 105 -11.05 -7.24 12.43
N GLY A 106 -10.84 -8.40 11.79
CA GLY A 106 -9.51 -8.88 11.45
C GLY A 106 -8.79 -7.90 10.52
N ARG A 107 -7.51 -7.61 10.78
CA ARG A 107 -6.73 -6.62 10.02
C ARG A 107 -6.71 -6.90 8.51
N GLY A 108 -6.59 -8.18 8.12
CA GLY A 108 -6.66 -8.61 6.72
C GLY A 108 -8.05 -8.43 6.09
N SER A 109 -9.11 -8.79 6.83
CA SER A 109 -10.51 -8.63 6.39
C SER A 109 -10.87 -7.15 6.21
N LEU A 110 -10.34 -6.26 7.05
CA LEU A 110 -10.54 -4.81 6.90
C LEU A 110 -9.91 -4.30 5.59
N VAL A 111 -8.66 -4.65 5.30
CA VAL A 111 -7.98 -4.23 4.05
C VAL A 111 -8.73 -4.75 2.82
N MET A 112 -9.19 -6.01 2.87
CA MET A 112 -10.00 -6.61 1.81
C MET A 112 -11.31 -5.85 1.61
N CYS A 113 -12.10 -5.63 2.66
CA CYS A 113 -13.35 -4.88 2.60
C CYS A 113 -13.12 -3.45 2.10
N SER A 114 -12.06 -2.78 2.55
CA SER A 114 -11.73 -1.44 2.11
C SER A 114 -11.42 -1.37 0.62
N HIS A 115 -10.68 -2.32 0.05
CA HIS A 115 -10.43 -2.38 -1.40
C HIS A 115 -11.72 -2.64 -2.21
N PHE A 116 -12.60 -3.53 -1.74
CA PHE A 116 -13.89 -3.77 -2.41
C PHE A 116 -14.81 -2.55 -2.37
N LEU A 117 -14.96 -1.93 -1.19
CA LEU A 117 -15.77 -0.73 -1.04
C LEU A 117 -15.21 0.43 -1.87
N LEU A 118 -13.89 0.61 -1.85
CA LEU A 118 -13.20 1.60 -2.67
C LEU A 118 -13.49 1.40 -4.16
N GLY A 119 -13.37 0.16 -4.64
CA GLY A 119 -13.68 -0.17 -6.03
C GLY A 119 -15.14 0.09 -6.39
N LEU A 120 -16.07 -0.25 -5.49
CA LEU A 120 -17.50 0.02 -5.67
C LEU A 120 -17.81 1.52 -5.74
N PHE A 121 -17.29 2.31 -4.80
CA PHE A 121 -17.48 3.75 -4.78
C PHE A 121 -16.91 4.43 -6.02
N MET A 122 -15.75 3.99 -6.52
CA MET A 122 -15.17 4.48 -7.77
C MET A 122 -16.03 4.16 -9.00
N ILE A 123 -16.68 3.00 -9.05
CA ILE A 123 -17.61 2.65 -10.14
C ILE A 123 -18.91 3.44 -10.05
N VAL A 124 -19.33 3.82 -8.84
CA VAL A 124 -20.54 4.62 -8.59
C VAL A 124 -20.30 6.12 -8.84
N LEU A 125 -19.08 6.62 -8.65
CA LEU A 125 -18.73 8.04 -8.80
C LEU A 125 -19.20 8.64 -10.14
N PRO A 126 -18.97 8.01 -11.32
CA PRO A 126 -19.47 8.51 -12.62
C PRO A 126 -21.00 8.59 -12.76
N LYS A 127 -21.77 7.92 -11.90
CA LYS A 127 -23.24 7.97 -11.94
C LYS A 127 -23.81 9.17 -11.16
N SER A 128 -22.95 9.90 -10.47
CA SER A 128 -23.32 10.97 -9.56
C SER A 128 -23.23 12.31 -10.29
N SER A 129 -24.37 12.99 -10.47
CA SER A 129 -24.45 14.28 -11.17
C SER A 129 -24.63 15.49 -10.24
N SER A 130 -24.81 15.25 -8.93
CA SER A 130 -25.01 16.32 -7.94
C SER A 130 -23.75 16.55 -7.10
N PHE A 131 -23.43 17.81 -6.78
CA PHE A 131 -22.27 18.16 -5.95
C PHE A 131 -22.22 17.37 -4.63
N LEU A 132 -23.34 17.32 -3.89
CA LEU A 132 -23.45 16.56 -2.63
C LEU A 132 -23.16 15.06 -2.80
N SER A 133 -23.58 14.46 -3.93
CA SER A 133 -23.30 13.06 -4.22
C SER A 133 -21.82 12.82 -4.55
N ILE A 134 -21.22 13.69 -5.38
CA ILE A 134 -19.79 13.61 -5.72
C ILE A 134 -18.95 13.80 -4.46
N LEU A 135 -19.28 14.80 -3.63
CA LEU A 135 -18.60 15.05 -2.36
C LEU A 135 -18.70 13.84 -1.44
N SER A 136 -19.90 13.32 -1.18
CA SER A 136 -20.09 12.19 -0.26
C SER A 136 -19.30 10.94 -0.70
N VAL A 137 -19.34 10.61 -1.99
CA VAL A 137 -18.57 9.49 -2.55
C VAL A 137 -17.07 9.76 -2.45
N SER A 138 -16.63 10.99 -2.71
CA SER A 138 -15.22 11.40 -2.60
C SER A 138 -14.67 11.24 -1.18
N LEU A 139 -15.44 11.67 -0.17
CA LEU A 139 -15.05 11.52 1.23
C LEU A 139 -14.91 10.04 1.61
N CYS A 140 -15.83 9.18 1.16
CA CYS A 140 -15.74 7.74 1.37
C CYS A 140 -14.50 7.13 0.69
N VAL A 141 -14.23 7.51 -0.57
CA VAL A 141 -13.06 7.05 -1.33
C VAL A 141 -11.76 7.41 -0.60
N VAL A 142 -11.60 8.68 -0.20
CA VAL A 142 -10.39 9.16 0.47
C VAL A 142 -10.19 8.44 1.81
N MET A 143 -11.25 8.29 2.61
CA MET A 143 -11.20 7.55 3.87
C MET A 143 -10.75 6.10 3.70
N LEU A 144 -11.30 5.39 2.72
CA LEU A 144 -10.98 3.97 2.47
C LEU A 144 -9.56 3.80 1.95
N VAL A 145 -9.12 4.69 1.05
CA VAL A 145 -7.74 4.71 0.53
C VAL A 145 -6.74 4.96 1.66
N ALA A 146 -7.00 5.94 2.52
CA ALA A 146 -6.15 6.25 3.67
C ALA A 146 -6.06 5.04 4.62
N CYS A 147 -7.18 4.34 4.85
CA CYS A 147 -7.20 3.11 5.63
C CYS A 147 -6.31 2.01 5.03
N VAL A 148 -6.39 1.78 3.71
CA VAL A 148 -5.56 0.78 3.01
C VAL A 148 -4.08 1.11 3.14
N ILE A 149 -3.71 2.37 2.88
CA ILE A 149 -2.32 2.82 2.92
C ILE A 149 -1.72 2.68 4.32
N ASN A 150 -2.49 2.97 5.37
CA ASN A 150 -2.01 2.88 6.75
C ASN A 150 -2.02 1.44 7.27
N MET A 151 -3.05 0.65 6.95
CA MET A 151 -3.08 -0.75 7.38
C MET A 151 -1.97 -1.60 6.78
N LYS A 152 -1.46 -1.27 5.58
CA LYS A 152 -0.36 -2.02 4.97
C LYS A 152 0.88 -2.04 5.85
N THR A 153 1.22 -0.94 6.54
CA THR A 153 2.44 -0.85 7.35
C THR A 153 2.29 -1.68 8.62
N VAL A 154 1.09 -1.69 9.21
CA VAL A 154 0.73 -2.55 10.34
C VAL A 154 0.81 -4.03 9.93
N LEU A 155 0.20 -4.41 8.80
CA LEU A 155 0.22 -5.79 8.32
C LEU A 155 1.64 -6.25 7.96
N MET A 156 2.45 -5.38 7.36
CA MET A 156 3.86 -5.66 7.07
C MET A 156 4.64 -5.92 8.36
N ALA A 157 4.43 -5.08 9.39
CA ALA A 157 5.09 -5.26 10.69
C ALA A 157 4.70 -6.59 11.36
N ASP A 158 3.43 -6.99 11.27
CA ASP A 158 2.94 -8.24 11.85
C ASP A 158 3.48 -9.49 11.16
N HIS A 159 3.53 -9.48 9.81
CA HIS A 159 3.82 -10.69 9.03
C HIS A 159 5.30 -10.86 8.68
N LEU A 160 6.05 -9.76 8.57
CA LEU A 160 7.47 -9.77 8.17
C LEU A 160 8.41 -9.28 9.28
N GLY A 161 7.87 -8.77 10.38
CA GLY A 161 8.64 -8.12 11.43
C GLY A 161 9.02 -6.68 11.09
N ILE A 162 9.25 -5.88 12.13
CA ILE A 162 9.49 -4.43 12.04
C ILE A 162 10.76 -4.11 11.21
N GLU A 163 11.76 -5.02 11.22
CA GLU A 163 13.03 -4.81 10.52
C GLU A 163 12.89 -4.74 8.99
N MET A 164 11.89 -5.42 8.42
CA MET A 164 11.66 -5.49 6.97
C MET A 164 10.69 -4.44 6.46
N VAL A 165 10.00 -3.71 7.35
CA VAL A 165 9.00 -2.69 6.98
C VAL A 165 9.66 -1.55 6.19
N SER A 166 10.78 -1.01 6.66
CA SER A 166 11.49 0.09 5.98
C SER A 166 11.96 -0.32 4.59
N PHE A 167 12.42 -1.57 4.44
CA PHE A 167 12.83 -2.12 3.16
C PHE A 167 11.64 -2.30 2.21
N ALA A 168 10.53 -2.87 2.69
CA ALA A 168 9.33 -3.08 1.91
C ALA A 168 8.67 -1.76 1.45
N ILE A 169 8.69 -0.72 2.31
CA ILE A 169 8.24 0.62 1.96
C ILE A 169 9.15 1.22 0.88
N GLY A 170 10.47 1.09 1.02
CA GLY A 170 11.43 1.53 0.01
C GLY A 170 11.22 0.87 -1.34
N LEU A 171 11.04 -0.46 -1.35
CA LEU A 171 10.75 -1.22 -2.56
C LEU A 171 9.40 -0.84 -3.19
N SER A 172 8.36 -0.64 -2.37
CA SER A 172 7.07 -0.13 -2.84
C SER A 172 7.22 1.25 -3.49
N GLY A 173 8.04 2.13 -2.91
CA GLY A 173 8.38 3.44 -3.45
C GLY A 173 9.08 3.35 -4.81
N LEU A 174 10.03 2.44 -4.96
CA LEU A 174 10.71 2.23 -6.24
C LEU A 174 9.75 1.76 -7.35
N VAL A 175 8.79 0.90 -7.01
CA VAL A 175 7.76 0.44 -7.97
C VAL A 175 6.77 1.55 -8.31
N ILE A 176 6.41 2.39 -7.34
CA ILE A 176 5.36 3.38 -7.54
C ILE A 176 5.82 4.64 -8.28
N LEU A 177 7.08 5.04 -8.13
CA LEU A 177 7.63 6.22 -8.82
C LEU A 177 7.41 6.22 -10.34
N PRO A 178 7.74 5.17 -11.11
CA PRO A 178 7.49 5.15 -12.55
C PRO A 178 5.99 5.20 -12.89
N LEU A 179 5.13 4.61 -12.06
CA LEU A 179 3.67 4.70 -12.20
C LEU A 179 3.17 6.13 -12.00
N LEU A 180 3.69 6.85 -11.00
CA LEU A 180 3.37 8.27 -10.78
C LEU A 180 3.85 9.16 -11.93
N LEU A 181 5.04 8.90 -12.47
CA LEU A 181 5.56 9.64 -13.63
C LEU A 181 4.71 9.40 -14.89
N SER A 182 4.16 8.20 -15.02
CA SER A 182 3.28 7.81 -16.12
C SER A 182 1.82 8.27 -15.89
N ASN A 183 1.46 8.68 -14.68
CA ASN A 183 0.11 9.13 -14.33
C ASN A 183 -0.44 10.21 -15.28
N PRO A 184 0.25 11.34 -15.55
CA PRO A 184 -0.27 12.35 -16.49
C PRO A 184 -0.47 11.82 -17.91
N LEU A 185 0.32 10.84 -18.37
CA LEU A 185 0.14 10.21 -19.68
C LEU A 185 -1.11 9.32 -19.70
N ILE A 186 -1.35 8.57 -18.62
CA ILE A 186 -2.55 7.73 -18.47
C ILE A 186 -3.79 8.62 -18.41
N VAL A 187 -3.79 9.61 -17.53
CA VAL A 187 -4.89 10.56 -17.35
C VAL A 187 -5.17 11.31 -18.65
N GLY A 188 -4.13 11.80 -19.33
CA GLY A 188 -4.24 12.46 -20.63
C GLY A 188 -4.84 11.54 -21.69
N PHE A 189 -4.41 10.27 -21.77
CA PHE A 189 -4.98 9.31 -22.71
C PHE A 189 -6.51 9.13 -22.52
N PHE A 190 -6.97 8.98 -21.28
CA PHE A 190 -8.40 8.87 -20.99
C PHE A 190 -9.15 10.17 -21.33
N ARG A 191 -8.54 11.33 -21.08
CA ARG A 191 -9.14 12.63 -21.41
C ARG A 191 -9.22 12.88 -22.91
N ASP A 192 -8.14 12.62 -23.64
CA ASP A 192 -7.98 12.97 -25.05
C ASP A 192 -8.71 12.01 -26.00
N HIS A 193 -8.80 10.71 -25.64
CA HIS A 193 -9.44 9.71 -26.51
C HIS A 193 -10.89 9.39 -26.16
N LEU A 194 -11.26 9.48 -24.88
CA LEU A 194 -12.61 9.12 -24.42
C LEU A 194 -13.43 10.35 -24.00
N GLY A 195 -12.81 11.53 -23.92
CA GLY A 195 -13.48 12.80 -23.61
C GLY A 195 -13.96 12.95 -22.17
N ALA A 196 -13.94 11.89 -21.35
CA ALA A 196 -14.47 11.90 -19.99
C ALA A 196 -13.70 10.96 -19.04
N TYR A 197 -13.63 11.32 -17.77
CA TYR A 197 -12.95 10.53 -16.72
C TYR A 197 -13.77 9.33 -16.21
N ASP A 198 -14.99 9.13 -16.69
CA ASP A 198 -15.87 8.03 -16.26
C ASP A 198 -15.20 6.65 -16.38
N ASN A 199 -14.53 6.42 -17.51
CA ASN A 199 -13.85 5.16 -17.77
C ASN A 199 -12.58 5.01 -16.93
N LEU A 200 -11.90 6.11 -16.61
CA LEU A 200 -10.74 6.11 -15.72
C LEU A 200 -11.15 5.60 -14.34
N TYR A 201 -12.22 6.14 -13.76
CA TYR A 201 -12.73 5.70 -12.46
C TYR A 201 -13.27 4.27 -12.47
N ARG A 202 -13.89 3.82 -13.56
CA ARG A 202 -14.32 2.41 -13.71
C ARG A 202 -13.15 1.44 -13.76
N VAL A 203 -12.10 1.76 -14.51
CA VAL A 203 -10.88 0.93 -14.59
C VAL A 203 -10.17 0.90 -13.24
N LEU A 204 -10.03 2.06 -12.60
CA LEU A 204 -9.39 2.17 -11.28
C LEU A 204 -10.19 1.44 -10.20
N GLY A 205 -11.52 1.51 -10.26
CA GLY A 205 -12.40 0.75 -9.39
C GLY A 205 -12.32 -0.77 -9.62
N GLY A 206 -12.31 -1.20 -10.89
CA GLY A 206 -12.13 -2.60 -11.25
C GLY A 206 -10.79 -3.18 -10.77
N PHE A 207 -9.71 -2.39 -10.89
CA PHE A 207 -8.39 -2.78 -10.40
C PHE A 207 -8.37 -2.92 -8.86
N ASN A 208 -9.02 -2.01 -8.13
CA ASN A 208 -9.17 -2.13 -6.68
C ASN A 208 -9.99 -3.35 -6.26
N CYS A 209 -11.09 -3.65 -6.97
CA CYS A 209 -11.87 -4.87 -6.75
C CYS A 209 -11.05 -6.15 -7.00
N LEU A 210 -10.20 -6.16 -8.04
CA LEU A 210 -9.31 -7.28 -8.34
C LEU A 210 -8.31 -7.50 -7.20
N VAL A 211 -7.69 -6.44 -6.68
CA VAL A 211 -6.79 -6.53 -5.53
C VAL A 211 -7.52 -7.02 -4.29
N GLY A 212 -8.74 -6.53 -4.04
CA GLY A 212 -9.60 -7.05 -2.97
C GLY A 212 -9.87 -8.54 -3.11
N PHE A 213 -10.12 -9.04 -4.32
CA PHE A 213 -10.30 -10.46 -4.60
C PHE A 213 -9.03 -11.28 -4.38
N ILE A 214 -7.85 -10.74 -4.73
CA ILE A 214 -6.58 -11.39 -4.44
C ILE A 214 -6.37 -11.51 -2.92
N PHE A 215 -6.77 -10.50 -2.15
CA PHE A 215 -6.74 -10.52 -0.68
C PHE A 215 -7.76 -11.48 -0.04
N PHE A 216 -8.85 -11.81 -0.74
CA PHE A 216 -9.85 -12.76 -0.26
C PHE A 216 -9.24 -14.14 0.00
N VAL A 217 -8.39 -14.64 -0.90
CA VAL A 217 -7.75 -15.96 -0.78
C VAL A 217 -6.95 -16.14 0.53
N PRO A 218 -5.98 -15.25 0.86
CA PRO A 218 -5.22 -15.38 2.09
C PRO A 218 -6.06 -15.09 3.35
N VAL A 219 -7.03 -14.17 3.29
CA VAL A 219 -7.94 -13.89 4.42
C VAL A 219 -8.80 -15.10 4.73
N CYS A 220 -9.45 -15.71 3.73
CA CYS A 220 -10.20 -16.95 3.93
C CYS A 220 -9.30 -18.07 4.45
N SER A 221 -8.08 -18.19 3.93
CA SER A 221 -7.12 -19.20 4.40
C SER A 221 -6.75 -19.00 5.89
N GLN A 222 -6.65 -17.75 6.34
CA GLN A 222 -6.41 -17.41 7.74
C GLN A 222 -7.62 -17.70 8.63
N ASP A 223 -8.82 -17.33 8.18
CA ASP A 223 -10.06 -17.57 8.91
C ASP A 223 -10.36 -19.07 9.06
N LEU A 224 -10.14 -19.88 8.02
CA LEU A 224 -10.27 -21.34 8.10
C LEU A 224 -9.27 -21.95 9.11
N ARG A 225 -8.03 -21.46 9.14
CA ARG A 225 -7.01 -21.93 10.10
C ARG A 225 -7.32 -21.51 11.54
N ARG A 226 -7.93 -20.33 11.73
CA ARG A 226 -8.38 -19.84 13.03
C ARG A 226 -9.56 -20.66 13.56
N ASN A 227 -10.50 -21.02 12.68
CA ASN A 227 -11.69 -21.82 13.05
C ASN A 227 -11.39 -23.32 13.23
N GLY A 228 -10.35 -23.85 12.58
CA GLY A 228 -9.89 -25.23 12.78
C GLY A 228 -9.08 -25.45 14.08
N ARG A 229 -8.77 -24.39 14.84
CA ARG A 229 -8.00 -24.44 16.10
C ARG A 229 -8.85 -24.26 17.35
N THR A 230 -10.14 -23.97 17.23
CA THR A 230 -11.06 -24.01 18.38
C THR A 230 -11.40 -25.47 18.66
N PRO A 231 -10.97 -26.05 19.80
CA PRO A 231 -11.50 -27.33 20.24
C PRO A 231 -13.00 -27.15 20.44
N ILE A 232 -13.78 -28.09 19.92
CA ILE A 232 -15.18 -28.24 20.29
C ILE A 232 -15.14 -28.61 21.78
N GLU A 233 -15.51 -27.67 22.65
CA GLU A 233 -15.79 -27.95 24.07
C GLU A 233 -16.99 -28.89 24.23
#